data_AF-E4SL44-F1
#
_entry.id   AF-E4SL44-F1
#
_cell.length_a   1.000
_cell.length_b   1.000
_cell.length_c   1.000
_cell.angle_alpha   90.00
_cell.angle_beta   90.00
_cell.angle_gamma   90.00
#
_symmetry.space_group_name_H-M   'P 1'
#
loop_
_entity.id
_entity.type
_entity.pdbx_description
1 polymer ?
#
loop_
_entity_poly.entity_id
_entity_poly.type
_entity_poly.pdbx_seq_one_letter_code
_entity_poly.pdbx_strand_id
1 'polypeptide(L)'
;MYQNYITGQTTLSLNLDFSIPANHIASVISEFVDSIPNEVILETTSNTGRPAYHPAMMLKILLFAYSRRVFSGRKIERMLEENLPMMILADNRKISYHTINNFRSSDHANKVIKQCFVYFTSLLEDEGLIRENAVFIDGTKIEADANRYTFVWRKAIEKYHAKLKEDVSALYEELINKEVVKAMAEEEAQTSQGLEILAQETEKEVEKLTDKIDREPKAIPGGSKNKAKRRELKKIAHKLRKDFIPRAKKYEEAEEIFAGRNSYSKTDHDATFMHMKEDHMKNGQLKPGYNIQAATTNQYIVDFALFPNPTDFRTFEPFLDQMKSRGILDKFQNIVADAGYGSEYNYSILEENYSDKNYQIPYTQYEKEQTRKYKKDPSKVDNWYYNEEEDYYVDKSGVRFNFKYYSQRKDRSTGMVRNFKIYEADEFQLTEELTQLAKTKTGRQRQIHYNPNWQYLKEKAKETLQSEEGKRIYGCRKSDVEPIFGHMKSVFGMRRTHLRGKKKVETDVGIMFMTMNLKKYGAKKKVKPSNFHFKNKKHRNSLKIMNSCVFISGLKIEFLPRHLIF
;
A
#
# COMPACT_ATOMS: atom_id res chain seq x y z
N MET A 1 48.19 21.41 -27.99
CA MET A 1 47.99 20.62 -29.22
C MET A 1 46.81 19.69 -28.97
N TYR A 2 45.73 19.81 -29.74
CA TYR A 2 44.62 18.86 -29.65
C TYR A 2 44.95 17.63 -30.49
N GLN A 3 44.46 16.45 -30.07
CA GLN A 3 44.47 15.29 -30.95
C GLN A 3 43.62 15.59 -32.18
N ASN A 4 44.14 15.26 -33.37
CA ASN A 4 43.35 15.33 -34.60
C ASN A 4 42.11 14.46 -34.44
N TYR A 5 40.93 15.10 -34.47
CA TYR A 5 39.63 14.45 -34.38
C TYR A 5 38.96 14.54 -35.74
N ILE A 6 39.04 13.45 -36.51
CA ILE A 6 38.39 13.31 -37.82
C ILE A 6 37.42 12.14 -37.70
N THR A 7 36.12 12.41 -37.79
CA THR A 7 35.08 11.38 -37.86
C THR A 7 35.03 10.81 -39.28
N GLY A 8 35.15 9.48 -39.44
CA GLY A 8 34.97 8.81 -40.73
C GLY A 8 36.24 8.31 -41.44
N GLN A 9 37.41 8.41 -40.82
CA GLN A 9 38.61 7.77 -41.35
C GLN A 9 38.51 6.25 -41.21
N THR A 10 38.72 5.50 -42.29
CA THR A 10 38.66 4.04 -42.29
C THR A 10 39.86 3.47 -41.54
N THR A 11 39.66 3.10 -40.28
CA THR A 11 40.66 2.41 -39.45
C THR A 11 40.31 0.93 -39.37
N LEU A 12 41.28 0.05 -39.66
CA LEU A 12 41.13 -1.39 -39.42
C LEU A 12 41.26 -1.66 -37.91
N SER A 13 40.14 -1.72 -37.20
CA SER A 13 40.09 -2.11 -35.79
C SER A 13 39.91 -3.63 -35.69
N LEU A 14 40.98 -4.34 -35.31
CA LEU A 14 40.89 -5.73 -34.87
C LEU A 14 40.17 -5.76 -33.51
N ASN A 15 38.94 -6.24 -33.47
CA ASN A 15 38.22 -6.48 -32.22
C ASN A 15 38.84 -7.69 -31.50
N LEU A 16 39.79 -7.41 -30.62
CA LEU A 16 40.17 -8.33 -29.55
C LEU A 16 38.98 -8.35 -28.56
N ASP A 17 38.54 -9.54 -28.14
CA ASP A 17 37.38 -9.75 -27.27
C ASP A 17 37.24 -8.67 -26.19
N PHE A 18 36.20 -7.84 -26.30
CA PHE A 18 35.95 -6.82 -25.29
C PHE A 18 35.50 -7.48 -23.99
N SER A 19 36.36 -7.46 -22.98
CA SER A 19 36.02 -7.90 -21.63
C SER A 19 35.50 -6.74 -20.78
N ILE A 20 34.34 -6.90 -20.13
CA ILE A 20 33.88 -5.95 -19.13
C ILE A 20 34.82 -6.02 -17.91
N PRO A 21 35.33 -4.89 -17.39
CA PRO A 21 36.11 -4.89 -16.16
C PRO A 21 35.35 -5.56 -15.00
N ALA A 22 36.03 -6.38 -14.18
CA ALA A 22 35.41 -7.07 -13.04
C ALA A 22 34.71 -6.12 -12.06
N ASN A 23 35.18 -4.88 -11.98
CA ASN A 23 34.62 -3.84 -11.12
C ASN A 23 33.46 -3.03 -11.74
N HIS A 24 33.10 -3.31 -12.99
CA HIS A 24 31.99 -2.65 -13.66
C HIS A 24 30.66 -3.15 -13.11
N ILE A 25 29.65 -2.28 -13.08
CA ILE A 25 28.32 -2.61 -12.53
C ILE A 25 27.66 -3.80 -13.25
N ALA A 26 27.90 -3.97 -14.55
CA ALA A 26 27.39 -5.12 -15.30
C ALA A 26 27.94 -6.45 -14.75
N SER A 27 29.22 -6.50 -14.38
CA SER A 27 29.84 -7.70 -13.79
C SER A 27 29.24 -8.02 -12.43
N VAL A 28 29.05 -7.00 -11.57
CA VAL A 28 28.40 -7.15 -10.25
C VAL A 28 26.96 -7.64 -10.40
N ILE A 29 26.20 -7.10 -11.36
CA ILE A 29 24.85 -7.55 -11.67
C ILE A 29 24.87 -9.01 -12.15
N SER A 30 25.79 -9.37 -13.05
CA SER A 30 25.88 -10.74 -13.56
C SER A 30 26.21 -11.71 -12.43
N GLU A 31 27.27 -11.45 -11.66
CA GLU A 31 27.70 -12.30 -10.54
C GLU A 31 26.57 -12.51 -9.52
N PHE A 32 25.83 -11.46 -9.17
CA PHE A 32 24.70 -11.58 -8.25
C PHE A 32 23.59 -12.44 -8.83
N VAL A 33 23.14 -12.17 -10.06
CA VAL A 33 22.04 -12.91 -10.68
C VAL A 33 22.43 -14.37 -10.91
N ASP A 34 23.68 -14.64 -11.31
CA ASP A 34 24.22 -15.98 -11.54
C ASP A 34 24.40 -16.77 -10.23
N SER A 35 24.49 -16.09 -9.09
CA SER A 35 24.55 -16.73 -7.77
C SER A 35 23.20 -17.32 -7.32
N ILE A 36 22.08 -16.86 -7.91
CA ILE A 36 20.74 -17.31 -7.58
C ILE A 36 20.46 -18.65 -8.29
N PRO A 37 19.99 -19.71 -7.58
CA PRO A 37 19.74 -21.00 -8.20
C PRO A 37 18.68 -20.97 -9.30
N ASN A 38 18.89 -21.75 -10.37
CA ASN A 38 17.96 -21.87 -11.49
C ASN A 38 16.55 -22.32 -11.06
N GLU A 39 16.44 -23.16 -10.03
CA GLU A 39 15.14 -23.61 -9.47
C GLU A 39 14.27 -22.45 -8.95
N VAL A 40 14.90 -21.30 -8.61
CA VAL A 40 14.19 -20.09 -8.14
C VAL A 40 13.89 -19.14 -9.29
N ILE A 41 14.78 -19.08 -10.29
CA ILE A 41 14.68 -18.17 -11.43
C ILE A 41 13.76 -18.72 -12.52
N LEU A 42 13.74 -20.04 -12.73
CA LEU A 42 13.01 -20.67 -13.83
C LEU A 42 11.59 -21.01 -13.40
N GLU A 43 10.63 -20.75 -14.30
CA GLU A 43 9.26 -21.26 -14.22
C GLU A 43 9.04 -22.37 -15.25
N THR A 44 7.99 -23.18 -15.04
CA THR A 44 7.55 -24.18 -16.01
C THR A 44 7.18 -23.48 -17.33
N THR A 45 7.86 -23.85 -18.41
CA THR A 45 7.61 -23.27 -19.75
C THR A 45 6.76 -24.20 -20.59
N SER A 46 6.13 -23.67 -21.65
CA SER A 46 5.36 -24.48 -22.59
C SER A 46 6.30 -25.40 -23.39
N ASN A 47 5.88 -26.64 -23.59
CA ASN A 47 6.62 -27.61 -24.42
C ASN A 47 6.55 -27.29 -25.93
N THR A 48 5.69 -26.35 -26.33
CA THR A 48 5.46 -25.95 -27.72
C THR A 48 5.63 -24.44 -27.91
N GLY A 49 5.98 -24.02 -29.13
CA GLY A 49 6.17 -22.63 -29.51
C GLY A 49 7.63 -22.15 -29.52
N ARG A 50 7.85 -20.83 -29.68
CA ARG A 50 9.19 -20.23 -29.64
C ARG A 50 9.73 -20.30 -28.21
N PRO A 51 10.97 -20.78 -27.99
CA PRO A 51 11.57 -20.81 -26.66
C PRO A 51 11.56 -19.43 -25.99
N ALA A 52 11.18 -19.41 -24.71
CA ALA A 52 11.21 -18.20 -23.91
C ALA A 52 12.65 -17.76 -23.65
N TYR A 53 12.86 -16.45 -23.50
CA TYR A 53 14.15 -15.93 -23.05
C TYR A 53 14.40 -16.28 -21.58
N HIS A 54 15.66 -16.55 -21.23
CA HIS A 54 16.02 -16.91 -19.87
C HIS A 54 15.73 -15.76 -18.89
N PRO A 55 14.97 -15.98 -17.79
CA PRO A 55 14.60 -14.91 -16.86
C PRO A 55 15.81 -14.21 -16.21
N ALA A 56 16.91 -14.93 -15.93
CA ALA A 56 18.16 -14.33 -15.47
C ALA A 56 18.69 -13.26 -16.44
N MET A 57 18.69 -13.54 -17.74
CA MET A 57 19.12 -12.59 -18.77
C MET A 57 18.20 -11.36 -18.78
N MET A 58 16.88 -11.59 -18.74
CA MET A 58 15.88 -10.52 -18.68
C MET A 58 16.04 -9.64 -17.42
N LEU A 59 16.39 -10.24 -16.29
CA LEU A 59 16.66 -9.52 -15.05
C LEU A 59 17.95 -8.69 -15.14
N LYS A 60 19.05 -9.27 -15.66
CA LYS A 60 20.34 -8.58 -15.84
C LYS A 60 20.20 -7.31 -16.67
N ILE A 61 19.51 -7.41 -17.82
CA ILE A 61 19.31 -6.26 -18.71
C ILE A 61 18.46 -5.16 -18.07
N LEU A 62 17.44 -5.52 -17.27
CA LEU A 62 16.58 -4.57 -16.57
C LEU A 62 17.35 -3.83 -15.46
N LEU A 63 18.07 -4.58 -14.61
CA LEU A 63 18.91 -4.00 -13.57
C LEU A 63 19.96 -3.06 -14.16
N PHE A 64 20.61 -3.46 -15.25
CA PHE A 64 21.62 -2.62 -15.90
C PHE A 64 21.00 -1.35 -16.52
N ALA A 65 19.88 -1.46 -17.22
CA ALA A 65 19.18 -0.30 -17.79
C ALA A 65 18.76 0.71 -16.70
N TYR A 66 18.24 0.22 -15.57
CA TYR A 66 17.82 1.07 -14.46
C TYR A 66 19.02 1.77 -13.80
N SER A 67 20.19 1.11 -13.80
CA SER A 67 21.44 1.70 -13.30
C SER A 67 21.88 2.94 -14.12
N ARG A 68 21.41 3.01 -15.38
CA ARG A 68 21.63 4.09 -16.35
C ARG A 68 20.44 5.02 -16.51
N ARG A 69 19.42 4.93 -15.63
CA ARG A 69 18.17 5.73 -15.68
C ARG A 69 17.34 5.51 -16.94
N VAL A 70 17.40 4.30 -17.51
CA VAL A 70 16.65 3.93 -18.71
C VAL A 70 15.49 3.00 -18.33
N PHE A 71 14.29 3.56 -18.25
CA PHE A 71 13.06 2.85 -17.84
C PHE A 71 12.13 2.49 -19.01
N SER A 72 12.31 3.13 -20.16
CA SER A 72 11.46 2.90 -21.34
C SER A 72 11.91 1.66 -22.09
N GLY A 73 11.01 0.69 -22.29
CA GLY A 73 11.33 -0.54 -23.01
C GLY A 73 11.99 -0.31 -24.38
N ARG A 74 11.56 0.71 -25.14
CA ARG A 74 12.17 1.05 -26.44
C ARG A 74 13.60 1.57 -26.32
N LYS A 75 13.90 2.30 -25.24
CA LYS A 75 15.27 2.73 -24.95
C LYS A 75 16.13 1.56 -24.48
N ILE A 76 15.56 0.60 -23.74
CA ILE A 76 16.25 -0.63 -23.33
C ILE A 76 16.56 -1.49 -24.56
N GLU A 77 15.60 -1.64 -25.49
CA GLU A 77 15.80 -2.29 -26.78
C GLU A 77 16.94 -1.62 -27.57
N ARG A 78 16.95 -0.28 -27.67
CA ARG A 78 18.07 0.45 -28.28
C ARG A 78 19.41 0.20 -27.58
N MET A 79 19.43 0.12 -26.24
CA MET A 79 20.64 -0.23 -25.51
C MET A 79 21.17 -1.62 -25.87
N LEU A 80 20.32 -2.58 -26.22
CA LEU A 80 20.75 -3.90 -26.70
C LEU A 80 21.45 -3.84 -28.06
N GLU A 81 21.32 -2.74 -28.80
CA GLU A 81 21.98 -2.57 -30.10
C GLU A 81 23.24 -1.69 -30.00
N GLU A 82 23.23 -0.70 -29.12
CA GLU A 82 24.25 0.36 -29.08
C GLU A 82 25.20 0.24 -27.87
N ASN A 83 24.82 -0.48 -26.81
CA ASN A 83 25.58 -0.49 -25.55
C ASN A 83 26.31 -1.81 -25.32
N LEU A 84 27.64 -1.79 -25.39
CA LEU A 84 28.46 -2.99 -25.31
C LEU A 84 28.29 -3.81 -24.01
N PRO A 85 28.29 -3.22 -22.78
CA PRO A 85 27.94 -3.97 -21.58
C PRO A 85 26.54 -4.61 -21.61
N MET A 86 25.56 -3.92 -22.19
CA MET A 86 24.20 -4.45 -22.34
C MET A 86 24.16 -5.64 -23.29
N MET A 87 24.86 -5.56 -24.42
CA MET A 87 24.99 -6.65 -25.39
C MET A 87 25.59 -7.89 -24.74
N ILE A 88 26.64 -7.74 -23.94
CA ILE A 88 27.28 -8.86 -23.23
C ILE A 88 26.35 -9.49 -22.20
N LEU A 89 25.62 -8.68 -21.41
CA LEU A 89 24.64 -9.20 -20.45
C LEU A 89 23.49 -9.98 -21.13
N ALA A 90 23.18 -9.61 -22.37
CA ALA A 90 22.17 -10.24 -23.20
C ALA A 90 22.71 -11.34 -24.12
N ASP A 91 24.00 -11.70 -24.01
CA ASP A 91 24.65 -12.68 -24.90
C ASP A 91 24.44 -12.34 -26.39
N ASN A 92 24.61 -11.06 -26.74
CA ASN A 92 24.37 -10.45 -28.06
C ASN A 92 22.95 -10.64 -28.62
N ARG A 93 21.97 -11.06 -27.80
CA ARG A 93 20.58 -11.23 -28.24
C ARG A 93 19.85 -9.90 -28.31
N LYS A 94 19.17 -9.67 -29.44
CA LYS A 94 18.26 -8.55 -29.61
C LYS A 94 16.86 -8.93 -29.13
N ILE A 95 16.38 -8.24 -28.10
CA ILE A 95 15.10 -8.53 -27.45
C ILE A 95 14.18 -7.34 -27.67
N SER A 96 12.97 -7.60 -28.15
CA SER A 96 12.03 -6.52 -28.45
C SER A 96 11.51 -5.84 -27.20
N TYR A 97 11.13 -4.56 -27.31
CA TYR A 97 10.55 -3.83 -26.17
C TYR A 97 9.27 -4.46 -25.63
N HIS A 98 8.49 -5.15 -26.48
CA HIS A 98 7.29 -5.87 -26.06
C HIS A 98 7.66 -7.01 -25.11
N THR A 99 8.66 -7.83 -25.47
CA THR A 99 9.10 -8.94 -24.63
C THR A 99 9.66 -8.46 -23.29
N ILE A 100 10.44 -7.37 -23.30
CA ILE A 100 10.97 -6.73 -22.08
C ILE A 100 9.83 -6.26 -21.17
N ASN A 101 8.85 -5.55 -21.72
CA ASN A 101 7.73 -5.03 -20.94
C ASN A 101 6.80 -6.13 -20.44
N ASN A 102 6.59 -7.19 -21.21
CA ASN A 102 5.79 -8.35 -20.82
C ASN A 102 6.45 -9.09 -19.65
N PHE A 103 7.76 -9.33 -19.72
CA PHE A 103 8.50 -9.90 -18.59
C PHE A 103 8.41 -8.99 -17.37
N ARG A 104 8.71 -7.70 -17.51
CA ARG A 104 8.66 -6.73 -16.39
C ARG A 104 7.27 -6.64 -15.73
N SER A 105 6.20 -6.88 -16.49
CA SER A 105 4.82 -6.80 -16.02
C SER A 105 4.23 -8.15 -15.55
N SER A 106 5.00 -9.24 -15.60
CA SER A 106 4.53 -10.57 -15.26
C SER A 106 4.56 -10.84 -13.75
N ASP A 107 3.70 -11.75 -13.28
CA ASP A 107 3.76 -12.25 -11.90
C ASP A 107 5.10 -12.97 -11.63
N HIS A 108 5.68 -13.62 -12.65
CA HIS A 108 6.97 -14.28 -12.55
C HIS A 108 8.09 -13.30 -12.17
N ALA A 109 8.20 -12.16 -12.88
CA ALA A 109 9.22 -11.16 -12.56
C ALA A 109 9.03 -10.56 -11.17
N ASN A 110 7.77 -10.38 -10.72
CA ASN A 110 7.45 -9.96 -9.36
C ASN A 110 7.95 -10.97 -8.30
N LYS A 111 7.76 -12.27 -8.54
CA LYS A 111 8.29 -13.33 -7.65
C LYS A 111 9.82 -13.34 -7.64
N VAL A 112 10.45 -13.32 -8.81
CA VAL A 112 11.92 -13.34 -8.94
C VAL A 112 12.55 -12.14 -8.25
N ILE A 113 11.99 -10.93 -8.40
CA ILE A 113 12.56 -9.74 -7.76
C ILE A 113 12.42 -9.81 -6.23
N LYS A 114 11.30 -10.32 -5.70
CA LYS A 114 11.12 -10.54 -4.26
C LYS A 114 12.13 -11.53 -3.70
N GLN A 115 12.39 -12.61 -4.44
CA GLN A 115 13.42 -13.58 -4.09
C GLN A 115 14.82 -12.97 -4.09
N CYS A 116 15.13 -12.08 -5.04
CA CYS A 116 16.41 -11.36 -5.05
C CYS A 116 16.66 -10.62 -3.73
N PHE A 117 15.64 -10.06 -3.07
CA PHE A 117 15.80 -9.43 -1.76
C PHE A 117 16.14 -10.41 -0.64
N VAL A 118 15.56 -11.62 -0.66
CA VAL A 118 15.89 -12.68 0.32
C VAL A 118 17.35 -13.13 0.15
N TYR A 119 17.79 -13.36 -1.10
CA TYR A 119 19.17 -13.73 -1.39
C TYR A 119 20.16 -12.61 -1.08
N PHE A 120 19.82 -11.36 -1.43
CA PHE A 120 20.65 -10.20 -1.13
C PHE A 120 20.77 -9.96 0.37
N THR A 121 19.69 -10.11 1.14
CA THR A 121 19.74 -9.98 2.61
C THR A 121 20.61 -11.06 3.24
N SER A 122 20.53 -12.31 2.74
CA SER A 122 21.43 -13.39 3.16
C SER A 122 22.90 -13.11 2.82
N LEU A 123 23.18 -12.49 1.68
CA LEU A 123 24.53 -12.04 1.33
C LEU A 123 25.04 -10.98 2.32
N LEU A 124 24.20 -10.01 2.69
CA LEU A 124 24.58 -8.98 3.67
C LEU A 124 24.90 -9.59 5.04
N GLU A 125 24.16 -10.62 5.45
CA GLU A 125 24.40 -11.37 6.68
C GLU A 125 25.75 -12.11 6.63
N ASP A 126 26.00 -12.88 5.56
CA ASP A 126 27.24 -13.63 5.35
C ASP A 126 28.50 -12.73 5.32
N GLU A 127 28.35 -11.47 4.89
CA GLU A 127 29.42 -10.47 4.87
C GLU A 127 29.48 -9.58 6.12
N GLY A 128 28.59 -9.79 7.11
CA GLY A 128 28.56 -8.98 8.34
C GLY A 128 28.21 -7.50 8.09
N LEU A 129 27.41 -7.23 7.04
CA LEU A 129 26.98 -5.89 6.65
C LEU A 129 25.66 -5.44 7.30
N ILE A 130 25.00 -6.34 8.04
CA ILE A 130 23.85 -6.03 8.90
C ILE A 130 24.35 -5.27 10.13
N ARG A 131 23.90 -4.03 10.27
CA ARG A 131 24.34 -3.13 11.35
C ARG A 131 23.35 -3.17 12.51
N GLU A 132 23.86 -3.24 13.75
CA GLU A 132 23.06 -3.20 14.99
C GLU A 132 21.99 -4.29 15.15
N ASN A 133 22.03 -5.33 14.31
CA ASN A 133 20.90 -6.27 14.15
C ASN A 133 19.56 -5.54 14.01
N ALA A 134 19.57 -4.36 13.39
CA ALA A 134 18.45 -3.46 13.31
C ALA A 134 17.97 -3.31 11.88
N VAL A 135 16.65 -3.25 11.73
CA VAL A 135 15.98 -2.89 10.49
C VAL A 135 15.26 -1.55 10.66
N PHE A 136 15.51 -0.64 9.73
CA PHE A 136 14.95 0.69 9.72
C PHE A 136 13.84 0.77 8.66
N ILE A 137 12.63 1.11 9.08
CA ILE A 137 11.43 1.18 8.25
C ILE A 137 11.02 2.64 8.07
N ASP A 138 10.77 3.03 6.82
CA ASP A 138 10.21 4.34 6.48
C ASP A 138 9.37 4.27 5.21
N GLY A 139 8.52 5.29 5.03
CA GLY A 139 7.57 5.41 3.95
C GLY A 139 7.87 6.59 3.02
N THR A 140 7.70 6.41 1.72
CA THR A 140 7.70 7.51 0.77
C THR A 140 6.57 7.38 -0.25
N LYS A 141 5.99 8.52 -0.61
CA LYS A 141 4.98 8.60 -1.67
C LYS A 141 5.65 8.75 -3.03
N ILE A 142 5.14 8.04 -4.03
CA ILE A 142 5.55 8.15 -5.44
C ILE A 142 4.33 8.43 -6.33
N GLU A 143 4.50 9.31 -7.32
CA GLU A 143 3.42 9.63 -8.28
C GLU A 143 3.16 8.42 -9.19
N ALA A 144 1.89 8.06 -9.40
CA ALA A 144 1.52 6.97 -10.30
C ALA A 144 1.55 7.41 -11.78
N ASP A 145 1.68 6.46 -12.72
CA ASP A 145 1.38 6.70 -14.14
C ASP A 145 -0.12 6.79 -14.39
N ALA A 146 -0.74 7.84 -13.85
CA ALA A 146 -2.18 8.03 -13.90
C ALA A 146 -2.54 9.49 -14.22
N ASN A 147 -3.72 9.71 -14.80
CA ASN A 147 -4.20 11.05 -15.08
C ASN A 147 -4.51 11.78 -13.76
N ARG A 148 -3.93 12.98 -13.61
CA ARG A 148 -3.99 13.81 -12.40
C ARG A 148 -5.39 14.35 -12.09
N TYR A 149 -6.26 14.47 -13.09
CA TYR A 149 -7.55 15.16 -12.98
C TYR A 149 -8.75 14.21 -12.91
N THR A 150 -8.55 12.90 -12.99
CA THR A 150 -9.64 11.93 -13.08
C THR A 150 -9.68 11.02 -11.87
N PHE A 151 -10.55 11.34 -10.91
CA PHE A 151 -10.70 10.62 -9.65
C PHE A 151 -12.12 10.17 -9.37
N VAL A 152 -12.24 9.20 -8.47
CA VAL A 152 -13.50 8.74 -7.90
C VAL A 152 -13.35 8.75 -6.38
N TRP A 153 -14.25 9.47 -5.69
CA TRP A 153 -14.26 9.57 -4.22
C TRP A 153 -15.33 8.67 -3.63
N ARG A 154 -14.97 7.90 -2.60
CA ARG A 154 -15.89 6.99 -1.92
C ARG A 154 -17.14 7.69 -1.40
N LYS A 155 -16.97 8.80 -0.66
CA LYS A 155 -18.09 9.59 -0.13
C LYS A 155 -19.06 10.10 -1.20
N ALA A 156 -18.55 10.42 -2.39
CA ALA A 156 -19.40 10.87 -3.48
C ALA A 156 -20.23 9.69 -4.01
N ILE A 157 -19.60 8.54 -4.24
CA ILE A 157 -20.28 7.31 -4.67
C ILE A 157 -21.31 6.87 -3.63
N GLU A 158 -20.96 6.79 -2.36
CA GLU A 158 -21.89 6.43 -1.27
C GLU A 158 -23.12 7.34 -1.26
N LYS A 159 -22.91 8.67 -1.37
CA LYS A 159 -24.02 9.63 -1.42
C LYS A 159 -24.93 9.42 -2.63
N TYR A 160 -24.35 9.27 -3.82
CA TYR A 160 -25.14 9.13 -5.05
C TYR A 160 -25.75 7.73 -5.22
N HIS A 161 -25.14 6.70 -4.62
CA HIS A 161 -25.65 5.35 -4.59
C HIS A 161 -26.82 5.25 -3.62
N ALA A 162 -26.71 5.83 -2.41
CA ALA A 162 -27.83 5.92 -1.47
C ALA A 162 -29.05 6.64 -2.10
N LYS A 163 -28.81 7.77 -2.77
CA LYS A 163 -29.88 8.47 -3.49
C LYS A 163 -30.50 7.63 -4.62
N LEU A 164 -29.69 6.86 -5.34
CA LEU A 164 -30.21 5.94 -6.36
C LEU A 164 -31.08 4.85 -5.73
N LYS A 165 -30.68 4.30 -4.59
CA LYS A 165 -31.48 3.30 -3.86
C LYS A 165 -32.83 3.86 -3.40
N GLU A 166 -32.87 5.10 -2.92
CA GLU A 166 -34.13 5.81 -2.61
C GLU A 166 -35.01 5.96 -3.85
N ASP A 167 -34.45 6.43 -4.98
CA ASP A 167 -35.16 6.59 -6.25
C ASP A 167 -35.70 5.24 -6.79
N VAL A 168 -34.95 4.16 -6.57
CA VAL A 168 -35.31 2.79 -6.97
C VAL A 168 -36.42 2.23 -6.08
N SER A 169 -36.33 2.41 -4.76
CA SER A 169 -37.38 1.99 -3.82
C SER A 169 -38.73 2.65 -4.15
N ALA A 170 -38.74 3.97 -4.41
CA ALA A 170 -39.96 4.66 -4.81
C ALA A 170 -40.55 4.13 -6.14
N LEU A 171 -39.69 3.80 -7.11
CA LEU A 171 -40.10 3.23 -8.39
C LEU A 171 -40.61 1.79 -8.23
N TYR A 172 -40.01 1.03 -7.32
CA TYR A 172 -40.43 -0.32 -6.98
C TYR A 172 -41.81 -0.34 -6.32
N GLU A 173 -42.07 0.55 -5.36
CA GLU A 173 -43.41 0.74 -4.79
C GLU A 173 -44.44 1.12 -5.85
N GLU A 174 -44.08 2.00 -6.81
CA GLU A 174 -44.95 2.36 -7.93
C GLU A 174 -45.30 1.13 -8.81
N LEU A 175 -44.32 0.25 -9.05
CA LEU A 175 -44.51 -0.98 -9.84
C LEU A 175 -45.35 -2.03 -9.10
N ILE A 176 -45.21 -2.16 -7.78
CA ILE A 176 -46.07 -3.01 -6.93
C ILE A 176 -47.50 -2.49 -6.96
N ASN A 177 -47.70 -1.19 -6.71
CA ASN A 177 -49.03 -0.57 -6.71
C ASN A 177 -49.75 -0.70 -8.08
N LYS A 178 -49.00 -0.82 -9.17
CA LYS A 178 -49.52 -1.03 -10.53
C LYS A 178 -49.71 -2.51 -10.91
N GLU A 179 -49.43 -3.44 -9.98
CA GLU A 179 -49.46 -4.90 -10.13
C GLU A 179 -48.57 -5.42 -11.27
N VAL A 180 -47.44 -4.75 -11.53
CA VAL A 180 -46.54 -5.07 -12.65
C VAL A 180 -45.49 -6.11 -12.22
N VAL A 181 -45.08 -6.05 -10.96
CA VAL A 181 -43.96 -6.82 -10.39
C VAL A 181 -44.47 -7.52 -9.13
N LYS A 182 -44.02 -8.76 -8.90
CA LYS A 182 -44.31 -9.47 -7.64
C LYS A 182 -43.39 -8.99 -6.53
N ALA A 183 -43.88 -8.98 -5.29
CA ALA A 183 -43.07 -8.61 -4.13
C ALA A 183 -41.81 -9.49 -4.03
N MET A 184 -40.65 -8.87 -4.18
CA MET A 184 -39.32 -9.36 -3.84
C MET A 184 -38.77 -8.60 -2.62
N ALA A 185 -37.69 -9.11 -2.02
CA ALA A 185 -37.03 -8.42 -0.91
C ALA A 185 -36.49 -7.05 -1.37
N GLU A 186 -36.67 -6.00 -0.55
CA GLU A 186 -36.21 -4.65 -0.89
C GLU A 186 -34.70 -4.57 -1.13
N GLU A 187 -33.91 -5.37 -0.41
CA GLU A 187 -32.46 -5.43 -0.58
C GLU A 187 -32.07 -5.98 -1.97
N GLU A 188 -32.82 -6.95 -2.50
CA GLU A 188 -32.58 -7.53 -3.81
C GLU A 188 -32.99 -6.55 -4.92
N ALA A 189 -34.12 -5.85 -4.76
CA ALA A 189 -34.64 -4.85 -5.71
C ALA A 189 -33.69 -3.66 -5.92
N GLN A 190 -32.86 -3.36 -4.92
CA GLN A 190 -31.89 -2.24 -4.95
C GLN A 190 -30.56 -2.59 -5.63
N THR A 191 -30.32 -3.86 -5.98
CA THR A 191 -29.11 -4.29 -6.68
C THR A 191 -29.24 -4.10 -8.20
N SER A 192 -28.10 -4.05 -8.91
CA SER A 192 -28.11 -4.03 -10.38
C SER A 192 -28.81 -5.24 -10.99
N GLN A 193 -28.70 -6.41 -10.35
CA GLN A 193 -29.38 -7.64 -10.75
C GLN A 193 -30.89 -7.56 -10.51
N GLY A 194 -31.33 -7.06 -9.36
CA GLY A 194 -32.74 -6.82 -9.09
C GLY A 194 -33.35 -5.82 -10.08
N LEU A 195 -32.63 -4.74 -10.40
CA LEU A 195 -33.05 -3.77 -11.42
C LEU A 195 -33.19 -4.39 -12.81
N GLU A 196 -32.35 -5.36 -13.16
CA GLU A 196 -32.50 -6.12 -14.42
C GLU A 196 -33.77 -6.96 -14.43
N ILE A 197 -34.10 -7.62 -13.31
CA ILE A 197 -35.35 -8.38 -13.15
C ILE A 197 -36.55 -7.45 -13.28
N LEU A 198 -36.55 -6.31 -12.59
CA LEU A 198 -37.60 -5.29 -12.65
C LEU A 198 -37.80 -4.78 -14.09
N ALA A 199 -36.72 -4.54 -14.81
CA ALA A 199 -36.80 -4.12 -16.21
C ALA A 199 -37.42 -5.21 -17.10
N GLN A 200 -37.03 -6.48 -16.91
CA GLN A 200 -37.59 -7.60 -17.67
C GLN A 200 -39.07 -7.81 -17.39
N GLU A 201 -39.51 -7.75 -16.12
CA GLU A 201 -40.93 -7.89 -15.77
C GLU A 201 -41.76 -6.73 -16.31
N THR A 202 -41.24 -5.50 -16.22
CA THR A 202 -41.89 -4.32 -16.81
C THR A 202 -42.01 -4.44 -18.32
N GLU A 203 -40.97 -4.95 -19.01
CA GLU A 203 -40.98 -5.20 -20.45
C GLU A 203 -42.01 -6.28 -20.85
N LYS A 204 -42.10 -7.38 -20.08
CA LYS A 204 -43.12 -8.43 -20.29
C LYS A 204 -44.55 -7.88 -20.16
N GLU A 205 -44.81 -7.04 -19.16
CA GLU A 205 -46.13 -6.40 -19.03
C GLU A 205 -46.41 -5.39 -20.15
N VAL A 206 -45.39 -4.68 -20.64
CA VAL A 206 -45.52 -3.83 -21.83
C VAL A 206 -45.88 -4.66 -23.06
N GLU A 207 -45.30 -5.84 -23.23
CA GLU A 207 -45.60 -6.77 -24.33
C GLU A 207 -47.04 -7.29 -24.24
N LYS A 208 -47.47 -7.79 -23.08
CA LYS A 208 -48.88 -8.18 -22.83
C LYS A 208 -49.88 -7.06 -23.11
N LEU A 209 -49.55 -5.81 -22.74
CA LEU A 209 -50.39 -4.65 -23.05
C LEU A 209 -50.40 -4.34 -24.54
N THR A 210 -49.31 -4.61 -25.26
CA THR A 210 -49.24 -4.44 -26.72
C THR A 210 -50.19 -5.42 -27.40
N ASP A 211 -50.14 -6.71 -27.02
CA ASP A 211 -51.05 -7.74 -27.55
C ASP A 211 -52.52 -7.43 -27.26
N LYS A 212 -52.83 -6.90 -26.07
CA LYS A 212 -54.19 -6.47 -25.71
C LYS A 212 -54.68 -5.31 -26.57
N ILE A 213 -53.82 -4.33 -26.86
CA ILE A 213 -54.16 -3.17 -27.71
C ILE A 213 -54.43 -3.60 -29.15
N ASP A 214 -53.69 -4.58 -29.68
CA ASP A 214 -53.91 -5.07 -31.04
C ASP A 214 -55.27 -5.77 -31.22
N ARG A 215 -55.87 -6.23 -30.12
CA ARG A 215 -57.22 -6.82 -30.06
C ARG A 215 -58.32 -5.80 -29.75
N GLU A 216 -57.99 -4.52 -29.52
CA GLU A 216 -58.99 -3.47 -29.23
C GLU A 216 -59.67 -2.92 -30.49
N PRO A 217 -60.97 -2.57 -30.42
CA PRO A 217 -61.66 -1.90 -31.54
C PRO A 217 -61.07 -0.50 -31.81
N LYS A 218 -60.97 -0.11 -33.10
CA LYS A 218 -60.25 1.10 -33.55
C LYS A 218 -60.80 2.44 -33.03
N ALA A 219 -62.07 2.50 -32.62
CA ALA A 219 -62.72 3.73 -32.15
C ALA A 219 -63.22 3.56 -30.71
N ILE A 220 -62.45 4.07 -29.74
CA ILE A 220 -62.81 4.09 -28.31
C ILE A 220 -63.02 5.55 -27.89
N PRO A 221 -64.25 5.97 -27.52
CA PRO A 221 -64.52 7.31 -27.00
C PRO A 221 -63.72 7.55 -25.70
N GLY A 222 -62.93 8.63 -25.65
CA GLY A 222 -62.07 8.96 -24.49
C GLY A 222 -60.64 8.38 -24.52
N GLY A 223 -60.28 7.63 -25.57
CA GLY A 223 -58.93 7.06 -25.74
C GLY A 223 -58.70 5.74 -24.99
N SER A 224 -57.73 4.94 -25.45
CA SER A 224 -57.40 3.63 -24.83
C SER A 224 -56.61 3.80 -23.53
N LYS A 225 -57.19 3.37 -22.40
CA LYS A 225 -56.50 3.30 -21.10
C LYS A 225 -55.25 2.41 -21.15
N ASN A 226 -55.28 1.35 -21.96
CA ASN A 226 -54.15 0.46 -22.17
C ASN A 226 -53.00 1.14 -22.91
N LYS A 227 -53.29 2.02 -23.89
CA LYS A 227 -52.27 2.85 -24.54
C LYS A 227 -51.61 3.82 -23.57
N ALA A 228 -52.36 4.40 -22.63
CA ALA A 228 -51.80 5.26 -21.58
C ALA A 228 -50.89 4.47 -20.62
N LYS A 229 -51.37 3.35 -20.07
CA LYS A 229 -50.59 2.47 -19.18
C LYS A 229 -49.30 1.96 -19.86
N ARG A 230 -49.38 1.57 -21.14
CA ARG A 230 -48.21 1.15 -21.93
C ARG A 230 -47.17 2.26 -22.09
N ARG A 231 -47.59 3.51 -22.32
CA ARG A 231 -46.66 4.65 -22.46
C ARG A 231 -45.91 4.92 -21.17
N GLU A 232 -46.59 4.86 -20.03
CA GLU A 232 -45.96 5.01 -18.71
C GLU A 232 -44.96 3.88 -18.44
N LEU A 233 -45.35 2.62 -18.65
CA LEU A 233 -44.46 1.49 -18.41
C LEU A 233 -43.26 1.46 -19.36
N LYS A 234 -43.43 1.89 -20.63
CA LYS A 234 -42.30 2.10 -21.54
C LYS A 234 -41.34 3.18 -21.03
N LYS A 235 -41.86 4.26 -20.44
CA LYS A 235 -41.03 5.32 -19.85
C LYS A 235 -40.24 4.79 -18.65
N ILE A 236 -40.87 3.96 -17.81
CA ILE A 236 -40.22 3.31 -16.66
C ILE A 236 -39.15 2.32 -17.14
N ALA A 237 -39.47 1.41 -18.06
CA ALA A 237 -38.52 0.45 -18.63
C ALA A 237 -37.33 1.16 -19.28
N HIS A 238 -37.58 2.25 -20.01
CA HIS A 238 -36.51 3.06 -20.60
C HIS A 238 -35.61 3.69 -19.53
N LYS A 239 -36.19 4.24 -18.46
CA LYS A 239 -35.45 4.82 -17.32
C LYS A 239 -34.60 3.74 -16.62
N LEU A 240 -35.16 2.56 -16.39
CA LEU A 240 -34.45 1.41 -15.81
C LEU A 240 -33.25 1.01 -16.67
N ARG A 241 -33.45 0.81 -17.98
CA ARG A 241 -32.41 0.36 -18.92
C ARG A 241 -31.33 1.41 -19.21
N LYS A 242 -31.70 2.69 -19.33
CA LYS A 242 -30.77 3.74 -19.77
C LYS A 242 -30.12 4.54 -18.64
N ASP A 243 -30.72 4.59 -17.46
CA ASP A 243 -30.21 5.39 -16.32
C ASP A 243 -29.91 4.52 -15.10
N PHE A 244 -30.90 3.81 -14.54
CA PHE A 244 -30.74 3.16 -13.24
C PHE A 244 -29.80 1.96 -13.26
N ILE A 245 -29.97 1.02 -14.20
CA ILE A 245 -29.10 -0.18 -14.30
C ILE A 245 -27.63 0.21 -14.56
N PRO A 246 -27.30 1.06 -15.55
CA PRO A 246 -25.91 1.47 -15.78
C PRO A 246 -25.28 2.19 -14.58
N ARG A 247 -26.06 2.99 -13.84
CA ARG A 247 -25.57 3.68 -12.64
C ARG A 247 -25.37 2.73 -11.46
N ALA A 248 -26.29 1.78 -11.25
CA ALA A 248 -26.16 0.77 -10.21
C ALA A 248 -24.89 -0.07 -10.42
N LYS A 249 -24.69 -0.62 -11.63
CA LYS A 249 -23.46 -1.37 -11.98
C LYS A 249 -22.20 -0.54 -11.74
N LYS A 250 -22.19 0.72 -12.17
CA LYS A 250 -21.06 1.62 -11.96
C LYS A 250 -20.76 1.88 -10.48
N TYR A 251 -21.77 1.97 -9.62
CA TYR A 251 -21.58 2.19 -8.20
C TYR A 251 -21.12 0.93 -7.48
N GLU A 252 -21.68 -0.23 -7.83
CA GLU A 252 -21.24 -1.54 -7.33
C GLU A 252 -19.77 -1.81 -7.71
N GLU A 253 -19.41 -1.65 -8.98
CA GLU A 253 -18.02 -1.77 -9.46
C GLU A 253 -17.09 -0.79 -8.72
N ALA A 254 -17.54 0.45 -8.48
CA ALA A 254 -16.74 1.41 -7.74
C ALA A 254 -16.54 1.02 -6.26
N GLU A 255 -17.56 0.44 -5.61
CA GLU A 255 -17.49 -0.08 -4.24
C GLU A 255 -16.52 -1.25 -4.12
N GLU A 256 -16.54 -2.17 -5.08
CA GLU A 256 -15.57 -3.26 -5.19
C GLU A 256 -14.13 -2.71 -5.35
N ILE A 257 -13.93 -1.78 -6.28
CA ILE A 257 -12.61 -1.17 -6.51
C ILE A 257 -12.12 -0.44 -5.27
N PHE A 258 -13.00 0.25 -4.52
CA PHE A 258 -12.56 0.94 -3.30
C PHE A 258 -11.90 -0.04 -2.33
N ALA A 259 -12.43 -1.26 -2.14
CA ALA A 259 -11.85 -2.27 -1.27
C ALA A 259 -11.41 -1.70 0.10
N GLY A 260 -12.23 -0.80 0.68
CA GLY A 260 -11.94 -0.10 1.94
C GLY A 260 -11.19 1.25 1.81
N ARG A 261 -10.72 1.62 0.62
CA ARG A 261 -10.02 2.89 0.33
C ARG A 261 -11.00 4.07 0.18
N ASN A 262 -10.48 5.29 0.33
CA ASN A 262 -11.28 6.52 0.22
C ASN A 262 -11.37 7.08 -1.22
N SER A 263 -10.46 6.68 -2.11
CA SER A 263 -10.39 7.17 -3.49
C SER A 263 -9.65 6.18 -4.39
N TYR A 264 -9.84 6.28 -5.70
CA TYR A 264 -8.98 5.66 -6.70
C TYR A 264 -8.88 6.51 -7.99
N SER A 265 -7.87 6.26 -8.82
CA SER A 265 -7.72 6.91 -10.13
C SER A 265 -8.46 6.15 -11.24
N LYS A 266 -9.10 6.87 -12.17
CA LYS A 266 -9.81 6.24 -13.30
C LYS A 266 -8.90 5.51 -14.30
N THR A 267 -7.61 5.88 -14.37
CA THR A 267 -6.66 5.27 -15.32
C THR A 267 -5.76 4.21 -14.68
N ASP A 268 -5.59 4.27 -13.36
CA ASP A 268 -4.87 3.27 -12.57
C ASP A 268 -5.68 3.02 -11.29
N HIS A 269 -6.56 2.01 -11.32
CA HIS A 269 -7.51 1.73 -10.24
C HIS A 269 -6.83 1.35 -8.91
N ASP A 270 -5.57 0.93 -8.94
CA ASP A 270 -4.80 0.59 -7.74
C ASP A 270 -4.15 1.83 -7.09
N ALA A 271 -4.03 2.94 -7.81
CA ALA A 271 -3.47 4.18 -7.30
C ALA A 271 -4.51 4.99 -6.50
N THR A 272 -4.06 5.52 -5.36
CA THR A 272 -4.89 6.32 -4.43
C THR A 272 -4.45 7.77 -4.46
N PHE A 273 -5.35 8.72 -4.19
CA PHE A 273 -4.94 10.12 -4.06
C PHE A 273 -4.19 10.34 -2.75
N MET A 274 -2.99 10.90 -2.87
CA MET A 274 -2.10 11.19 -1.75
C MET A 274 -1.56 12.61 -1.86
N HIS A 275 -1.33 13.23 -0.71
CA HIS A 275 -0.71 14.55 -0.65
C HIS A 275 0.80 14.45 -0.89
N MET A 276 1.27 14.96 -2.02
CA MET A 276 2.66 14.90 -2.45
C MET A 276 3.44 16.11 -1.96
N LYS A 277 4.63 15.89 -1.41
CA LYS A 277 5.56 16.94 -0.94
C LYS A 277 6.48 17.41 -2.08
N GLU A 278 5.93 17.86 -3.20
CA GLU A 278 6.71 18.13 -4.43
C GLU A 278 7.06 19.60 -4.68
N ASP A 279 6.50 20.54 -3.94
CA ASP A 279 6.74 21.96 -4.20
C ASP A 279 7.93 22.51 -3.38
N HIS A 280 8.76 23.33 -4.02
CA HIS A 280 9.81 24.13 -3.39
C HIS A 280 9.20 25.12 -2.37
N MET A 281 7.93 25.51 -2.59
CA MET A 281 7.12 26.33 -1.67
C MET A 281 6.26 25.52 -0.68
N LYS A 282 6.40 24.18 -0.61
CA LYS A 282 5.65 23.28 0.28
C LYS A 282 4.11 23.27 0.12
N ASN A 283 3.56 23.84 -0.96
CA ASN A 283 2.15 23.66 -1.31
C ASN A 283 1.95 22.25 -1.87
N GLY A 284 1.69 21.28 -0.99
CA GLY A 284 1.54 19.91 -1.45
C GLY A 284 0.31 19.73 -2.33
N GLN A 285 0.48 18.99 -3.43
CA GLN A 285 -0.58 18.72 -4.39
C GLN A 285 -1.14 17.31 -4.15
N LEU A 286 -2.46 17.18 -4.19
CA LEU A 286 -3.10 15.86 -4.23
C LEU A 286 -2.88 15.25 -5.61
N LYS A 287 -2.20 14.11 -5.67
CA LYS A 287 -1.94 13.36 -6.90
C LYS A 287 -2.21 11.87 -6.68
N PRO A 288 -2.59 11.12 -7.74
CA PRO A 288 -2.63 9.67 -7.65
C PRO A 288 -1.21 9.14 -7.42
N GLY A 289 -1.07 8.23 -6.48
CA GLY A 289 0.23 7.70 -6.09
C GLY A 289 0.12 6.44 -5.27
N TYR A 290 1.30 5.92 -4.95
CA TYR A 290 1.48 4.78 -4.07
C TYR A 290 2.35 5.18 -2.88
N ASN A 291 2.09 4.57 -1.74
CA ASN A 291 2.96 4.67 -0.58
C ASN A 291 3.91 3.47 -0.59
N ILE A 292 5.20 3.73 -0.83
CA ILE A 292 6.25 2.73 -0.78
C ILE A 292 6.77 2.67 0.66
N GLN A 293 6.72 1.49 1.25
CA GLN A 293 7.38 1.17 2.51
C GLN A 293 8.67 0.42 2.19
N ALA A 294 9.79 0.83 2.79
CA ALA A 294 11.07 0.17 2.61
C ALA A 294 11.70 -0.14 3.98
N ALA A 295 12.25 -1.34 4.08
CA ALA A 295 13.03 -1.82 5.21
C ALA A 295 14.50 -1.80 4.82
N THR A 296 15.34 -1.26 5.69
CA THR A 296 16.72 -0.92 5.33
C THR A 296 17.70 -1.25 6.45
N THR A 297 18.94 -1.59 6.08
CA THR A 297 20.06 -1.76 7.01
C THR A 297 21.35 -1.35 6.33
N ASN A 298 22.18 -0.54 7.00
CA ASN A 298 23.42 0.01 6.43
C ASN A 298 23.18 0.70 5.06
N GLN A 299 22.03 1.37 4.93
CA GLN A 299 21.45 1.97 3.72
C GLN A 299 21.39 1.00 2.51
N TYR A 300 21.18 -0.29 2.76
CA TYR A 300 20.73 -1.27 1.79
C TYR A 300 19.25 -1.57 2.02
N ILE A 301 18.47 -1.67 0.95
CA ILE A 301 17.07 -2.09 1.03
C ILE A 301 17.04 -3.61 1.21
N VAL A 302 16.41 -4.11 2.26
CA VAL A 302 16.27 -5.55 2.54
C VAL A 302 14.89 -6.07 2.19
N ASP A 303 13.85 -5.24 2.34
CA ASP A 303 12.52 -5.55 1.83
C ASP A 303 11.74 -4.27 1.49
N PHE A 304 10.67 -4.39 0.73
CA PHE A 304 9.77 -3.28 0.41
C PHE A 304 8.35 -3.77 0.11
N ALA A 305 7.39 -2.85 0.22
CA ALA A 305 6.01 -3.09 -0.15
C ALA A 305 5.33 -1.80 -0.63
N LEU A 306 4.28 -1.95 -1.43
CA LEU A 306 3.45 -0.84 -1.89
C LEU A 306 2.07 -0.92 -1.27
N PHE A 307 1.63 0.22 -0.75
CA PHE A 307 0.33 0.35 -0.13
C PHE A 307 -0.48 1.47 -0.79
N PRO A 308 -1.80 1.26 -0.91
CA PRO A 308 -2.71 2.31 -1.34
C PRO A 308 -2.99 3.33 -0.21
N ASN A 309 -2.53 3.07 1.02
CA ASN A 309 -2.80 3.89 2.20
C ASN A 309 -1.96 5.17 2.18
N PRO A 310 -2.56 6.37 2.31
CA PRO A 310 -1.82 7.64 2.33
C PRO A 310 -0.93 7.83 3.57
N THR A 311 -1.26 7.16 4.68
CA THR A 311 -0.56 7.26 5.98
C THR A 311 0.13 5.96 6.31
N ASP A 312 1.28 6.04 6.95
CA ASP A 312 2.16 4.89 7.22
C ASP A 312 1.64 3.98 8.33
N PHE A 313 0.84 4.52 9.26
CA PHE A 313 0.19 3.81 10.36
C PHE A 313 -0.34 2.40 10.01
N ARG A 314 -1.24 2.29 9.01
CA ARG A 314 -1.88 1.01 8.64
C ARG A 314 -1.02 0.11 7.75
N THR A 315 0.15 0.58 7.34
CA THR A 315 1.04 -0.18 6.45
C THR A 315 2.03 -1.03 7.23
N PHE A 316 2.15 -0.80 8.53
CA PHE A 316 3.18 -1.39 9.38
C PHE A 316 3.03 -2.90 9.57
N GLU A 317 1.91 -3.33 10.13
CA GLU A 317 1.56 -4.74 10.35
C GLU A 317 1.67 -5.58 9.06
N PRO A 318 0.99 -5.24 7.94
CA PRO A 318 1.09 -6.05 6.74
C PRO A 318 2.52 -6.06 6.14
N PHE A 319 3.33 -5.03 6.41
CA PHE A 319 4.72 -5.01 5.97
C PHE A 319 5.61 -5.91 6.84
N LEU A 320 5.43 -5.90 8.17
CA LEU A 320 6.14 -6.81 9.07
C LEU A 320 5.78 -8.27 8.78
N ASP A 321 4.49 -8.57 8.58
CA ASP A 321 4.02 -9.91 8.24
C ASP A 321 4.64 -10.41 6.93
N GLN A 322 4.76 -9.53 5.93
CA GLN A 322 5.46 -9.83 4.69
C GLN A 322 6.93 -10.18 4.95
N MET A 323 7.65 -9.34 5.71
CA MET A 323 9.06 -9.57 6.02
C MET A 323 9.27 -10.87 6.80
N LYS A 324 8.38 -11.17 7.76
CA LYS A 324 8.38 -12.41 8.54
C LYS A 324 8.13 -13.62 7.64
N SER A 325 7.13 -13.55 6.75
CA SER A 325 6.80 -14.64 5.81
C SER A 325 7.96 -14.99 4.86
N ARG A 326 8.85 -14.03 4.60
CA ARG A 326 10.05 -14.21 3.77
C ARG A 326 11.30 -14.59 4.58
N GLY A 327 11.20 -14.74 5.89
CA GLY A 327 12.33 -14.99 6.80
C GLY A 327 13.36 -13.86 6.84
N ILE A 328 12.99 -12.66 6.40
CA ILE A 328 13.86 -11.47 6.42
C ILE A 328 13.88 -10.88 7.83
N LEU A 329 12.70 -10.79 8.46
CA LEU A 329 12.56 -10.17 9.78
C LEU A 329 13.32 -10.92 10.87
N ASP A 330 13.43 -12.25 10.75
CA ASP A 330 14.10 -13.11 11.74
C ASP A 330 15.60 -12.81 11.89
N LYS A 331 16.19 -12.17 10.88
CA LYS A 331 17.61 -11.74 10.87
C LYS A 331 17.86 -10.48 11.69
N PHE A 332 16.81 -9.83 12.18
CA PHE A 332 16.89 -8.59 12.94
C PHE A 332 16.26 -8.80 14.33
N GLN A 333 16.86 -8.15 15.33
CA GLN A 333 16.34 -8.09 16.69
C GLN A 333 15.67 -6.76 17.00
N ASN A 334 16.09 -5.68 16.32
CA ASN A 334 15.61 -4.33 16.55
C ASN A 334 14.79 -3.83 15.35
N ILE A 335 13.57 -3.35 15.61
CA ILE A 335 12.68 -2.71 14.63
C ILE A 335 12.63 -1.22 14.91
N VAL A 336 13.09 -0.42 13.96
CA VAL A 336 13.20 1.04 14.11
C VAL A 336 12.34 1.72 13.06
N ALA A 337 11.49 2.64 13.48
CA ALA A 337 10.59 3.35 12.56
C ALA A 337 10.36 4.81 12.97
N ASP A 338 9.65 5.55 12.13
CA ASP A 338 9.28 6.95 12.38
C ASP A 338 8.09 7.12 13.35
N ALA A 339 7.83 8.38 13.73
CA ALA A 339 6.74 8.69 14.65
C ALA A 339 5.33 8.52 14.05
N GLY A 340 5.24 8.33 12.74
CA GLY A 340 4.02 8.01 12.01
C GLY A 340 3.56 6.57 12.19
N TYR A 341 4.45 5.66 12.59
CA TYR A 341 4.11 4.28 12.96
C TYR A 341 3.72 4.14 14.45
N GLY A 342 4.17 5.07 15.31
CA GLY A 342 3.96 5.01 16.76
C GLY A 342 2.51 5.27 17.18
N SER A 343 1.78 4.20 17.48
CA SER A 343 0.34 4.20 17.77
C SER A 343 -0.02 3.02 18.65
N GLU A 344 -1.14 3.12 19.36
CA GLU A 344 -1.60 2.05 20.27
C GLU A 344 -1.76 0.71 19.54
N TYR A 345 -2.35 0.73 18.35
CA TYR A 345 -2.56 -0.47 17.54
C TYR A 345 -1.25 -1.14 17.13
N ASN A 346 -0.29 -0.38 16.59
CA ASN A 346 0.98 -0.95 16.15
C ASN A 346 1.82 -1.45 17.33
N TYR A 347 1.79 -0.76 18.47
CA TYR A 347 2.48 -1.23 19.67
C TYR A 347 1.85 -2.50 20.23
N SER A 348 0.51 -2.58 20.31
CA SER A 348 -0.16 -3.83 20.72
C SER A 348 0.19 -5.00 19.80
N ILE A 349 0.25 -4.80 18.48
CA ILE A 349 0.67 -5.85 17.54
C ILE A 349 2.12 -6.29 17.76
N LEU A 350 3.02 -5.34 18.06
CA LEU A 350 4.41 -5.68 18.36
C LEU A 350 4.51 -6.52 19.64
N GLU A 351 3.77 -6.16 20.68
CA GLU A 351 3.72 -6.93 21.94
C GLU A 351 3.09 -8.31 21.77
N GLU A 352 2.06 -8.46 20.94
CA GLU A 352 1.33 -9.71 20.76
C GLU A 352 2.02 -10.67 19.78
N ASN A 353 2.46 -10.17 18.62
CA ASN A 353 2.90 -11.01 17.49
C ASN A 353 4.42 -11.04 17.30
N TYR A 354 5.14 -10.12 17.94
CA TYR A 354 6.58 -9.88 17.77
C TYR A 354 7.28 -9.63 19.12
N SER A 355 6.82 -10.30 20.18
CA SER A 355 7.33 -10.16 21.55
C SER A 355 8.81 -10.52 21.72
N ASP A 356 9.40 -11.24 20.76
CA ASP A 356 10.82 -11.55 20.68
C ASP A 356 11.67 -10.40 20.11
N LYS A 357 11.04 -9.33 19.61
CA LYS A 357 11.70 -8.18 18.97
C LYS A 357 11.67 -6.94 19.85
N ASN A 358 12.75 -6.18 19.83
CA ASN A 358 12.80 -4.84 20.41
C ASN A 358 12.34 -3.80 19.39
N TYR A 359 11.64 -2.75 19.82
CA TYR A 359 11.23 -1.68 18.93
C TYR A 359 11.64 -0.29 19.44
N GLN A 360 12.22 0.51 18.54
CA GLN A 360 12.58 1.90 18.78
C GLN A 360 11.75 2.79 17.86
N ILE A 361 10.51 3.01 18.28
CA ILE A 361 9.51 3.78 17.53
C ILE A 361 8.96 4.85 18.47
N PRO A 362 9.15 6.15 18.20
CA PRO A 362 8.52 7.20 18.98
C PRO A 362 7.03 7.27 18.63
N TYR A 363 6.20 7.63 19.59
CA TYR A 363 4.84 8.05 19.30
C TYR A 363 4.82 9.53 18.89
N THR A 364 3.76 9.97 18.22
CA THR A 364 3.67 11.30 17.59
C THR A 364 3.95 12.48 18.52
N GLN A 365 3.64 12.37 19.81
CA GLN A 365 3.85 13.44 20.80
C GLN A 365 5.20 13.35 21.55
N TYR A 366 5.99 12.30 21.34
CA TYR A 366 7.21 12.00 22.10
C TYR A 366 8.19 13.19 22.18
N GLU A 367 8.51 13.82 21.05
CA GLU A 367 9.40 14.99 21.04
C GLU A 367 8.76 16.23 21.67
N LYS A 368 7.45 16.43 21.46
CA LYS A 368 6.71 17.58 21.99
C LYS A 368 6.65 17.53 23.52
N GLU A 369 6.42 16.35 24.08
CA GLU A 369 6.35 16.10 25.53
C GLU A 369 7.66 16.45 26.25
N GLN A 370 8.80 16.35 25.56
CA GLN A 370 10.10 16.71 26.13
C GLN A 370 10.35 18.22 26.22
N THR A 371 9.60 19.02 25.46
CA THR A 371 9.80 20.48 25.43
C THR A 371 9.40 21.15 26.74
N ARG A 372 10.14 22.20 27.15
CA ARG A 372 9.80 23.01 28.35
C ARG A 372 8.37 23.57 28.30
N LYS A 373 7.91 23.93 27.11
CA LYS A 373 6.55 24.46 26.90
C LYS A 373 5.49 23.42 27.26
N TYR A 374 5.64 22.17 26.80
CA TYR A 374 4.70 21.10 27.12
C TYR A 374 4.70 20.76 28.61
N LYS A 375 5.88 20.59 29.23
CA LYS A 375 6.00 20.26 30.66
C LYS A 375 5.41 21.32 31.61
N LYS A 376 5.36 22.57 31.16
CA LYS A 376 4.76 23.67 31.94
C LYS A 376 3.29 23.90 31.64
N ASP A 377 2.77 23.37 30.53
CA ASP A 377 1.41 23.61 30.06
C ASP A 377 0.38 23.05 31.07
N PRO A 378 -0.45 23.91 31.69
CA PRO A 378 -1.46 23.49 32.67
C PRO A 378 -2.61 22.68 32.06
N SER A 379 -2.79 22.72 30.73
CA SER A 379 -3.88 22.01 30.04
C SER A 379 -3.62 20.52 29.83
N LYS A 380 -2.38 20.05 30.10
CA LYS A 380 -1.98 18.65 29.90
C LYS A 380 -2.20 17.84 31.16
N VAL A 381 -2.98 16.76 31.02
CA VAL A 381 -3.28 15.81 32.10
C VAL A 381 -1.99 15.17 32.67
N ASP A 382 -0.98 14.95 31.82
CA ASP A 382 0.33 14.42 32.27
C ASP A 382 1.03 15.33 33.31
N ASN A 383 0.65 16.61 33.40
CA ASN A 383 1.21 17.59 34.34
C ASN A 383 0.29 17.82 35.56
N TRP A 384 -0.79 17.05 35.70
CA TRP A 384 -1.73 17.14 36.82
C TRP A 384 -1.30 16.19 37.95
N TYR A 385 -1.76 16.46 39.16
CA TYR A 385 -1.55 15.53 40.26
C TYR A 385 -2.54 14.37 40.13
N TYR A 386 -2.05 13.13 40.26
CA TYR A 386 -2.86 11.93 40.27
C TYR A 386 -2.67 11.21 41.60
N ASN A 387 -3.76 10.86 42.26
CA ASN A 387 -3.76 10.05 43.47
C ASN A 387 -4.13 8.60 43.09
N GLU A 388 -3.20 7.68 43.30
CA GLU A 388 -3.39 6.25 42.95
C GLU A 388 -4.33 5.52 43.92
N GLU A 389 -4.38 5.90 45.19
CA GLU A 389 -5.17 5.22 46.24
C GLU A 389 -6.67 5.50 46.08
N GLU A 390 -7.02 6.74 45.78
CA GLU A 390 -8.41 7.19 45.65
C GLU A 390 -8.87 7.35 44.17
N ASP A 391 -8.01 7.02 43.19
CA ASP A 391 -8.25 7.10 41.73
C ASP A 391 -8.87 8.45 41.29
N TYR A 392 -8.18 9.57 41.55
CA TYR A 392 -8.60 10.91 41.11
C TYR A 392 -7.44 11.78 40.59
N TYR A 393 -7.80 12.75 39.75
CA TYR A 393 -6.89 13.78 39.25
C TYR A 393 -7.22 15.15 39.83
N VAL A 394 -6.19 15.99 40.00
CA VAL A 394 -6.34 17.42 40.35
C VAL A 394 -5.61 18.26 39.32
N ASP A 395 -6.36 19.12 38.62
CA ASP A 395 -5.75 20.05 37.66
C ASP A 395 -4.93 21.15 38.35
N LYS A 396 -4.12 21.90 37.58
CA LYS A 396 -3.29 22.97 38.18
C LYS A 396 -4.10 24.12 38.79
N SER A 397 -5.39 24.23 38.48
CA SER A 397 -6.28 25.20 39.10
C SER A 397 -6.83 24.69 40.43
N GLY A 398 -6.69 23.39 40.74
CA GLY A 398 -7.20 22.76 41.96
C GLY A 398 -8.53 22.04 41.79
N VAL A 399 -9.04 21.87 40.56
CA VAL A 399 -10.31 21.16 40.29
C VAL A 399 -10.09 19.65 40.40
N ARG A 400 -10.90 18.97 41.20
CA ARG A 400 -10.89 17.52 41.39
C ARG A 400 -11.72 16.81 40.32
N PHE A 401 -11.15 15.77 39.73
CA PHE A 401 -11.76 14.88 38.74
C PHE A 401 -11.78 13.45 39.27
N ASN A 402 -12.96 12.93 39.58
CA ASN A 402 -13.13 11.57 40.08
C ASN A 402 -13.48 10.59 38.95
N PHE A 403 -13.11 9.32 39.14
CA PHE A 403 -13.50 8.26 38.23
C PHE A 403 -15.03 8.15 38.13
N LYS A 404 -15.56 8.09 36.91
CA LYS A 404 -17.00 7.99 36.65
C LYS A 404 -17.40 6.62 36.10
N TYR A 405 -16.80 6.20 34.99
CA TYR A 405 -17.08 4.91 34.35
C TYR A 405 -16.02 4.53 33.31
N TYR A 406 -16.05 3.26 32.90
CA TYR A 406 -15.27 2.76 31.76
C TYR A 406 -16.01 2.96 30.45
N SER A 407 -15.33 3.51 29.44
CA SER A 407 -15.87 3.69 28.10
C SER A 407 -15.05 2.90 27.08
N GLN A 408 -15.73 2.16 26.21
CA GLN A 408 -15.11 1.47 25.09
C GLN A 408 -15.39 2.21 23.79
N ARG A 409 -14.36 2.36 22.96
CA ARG A 409 -14.52 2.90 21.60
C ARG A 409 -13.86 1.98 20.60
N LYS A 410 -14.64 1.54 19.62
CA LYS A 410 -14.14 0.78 18.48
C LYS A 410 -13.60 1.73 17.43
N ASP A 411 -12.33 1.60 17.09
CA ASP A 411 -11.74 2.33 15.99
C ASP A 411 -12.28 1.75 14.67
N ARG A 412 -13.00 2.56 13.89
CA ARG A 412 -13.50 2.14 12.57
C ARG A 412 -12.38 1.80 11.60
N SER A 413 -11.18 2.33 11.84
CA SER A 413 -10.05 2.20 10.93
C SER A 413 -9.29 0.89 11.03
N THR A 414 -9.14 0.36 12.24
CA THR A 414 -8.39 -0.88 12.54
C THR A 414 -9.28 -1.96 13.16
N GLY A 415 -10.50 -1.64 13.57
CA GLY A 415 -11.39 -2.56 14.29
C GLY A 415 -11.03 -2.73 15.77
N MET A 416 -9.90 -2.16 16.24
CA MET A 416 -9.43 -2.27 17.62
C MET A 416 -10.40 -1.58 18.59
N VAL A 417 -10.69 -2.26 19.70
CA VAL A 417 -11.45 -1.70 20.81
C VAL A 417 -10.47 -1.05 21.79
N ARG A 418 -10.64 0.25 22.02
CA ARG A 418 -9.86 1.02 23.00
C ARG A 418 -10.67 1.20 24.26
N ASN A 419 -10.01 0.93 25.39
CA ASN A 419 -10.60 1.07 26.72
C ASN A 419 -10.15 2.41 27.33
N PHE A 420 -11.12 3.21 27.78
CA PHE A 420 -10.87 4.49 28.43
C PHE A 420 -11.46 4.47 29.84
N LYS A 421 -10.70 4.96 30.81
CA LYS A 421 -11.24 5.47 32.09
C LYS A 421 -11.70 6.91 31.87
N ILE A 422 -12.97 7.18 32.17
CA ILE A 422 -13.53 8.54 32.11
C ILE A 422 -13.54 9.12 33.53
N TYR A 423 -12.88 10.26 33.69
CA TYR A 423 -12.97 11.05 34.91
C TYR A 423 -13.75 12.32 34.62
N GLU A 424 -14.60 12.72 35.56
CA GLU A 424 -15.43 13.91 35.46
C GLU A 424 -15.15 14.83 36.64
N ALA A 425 -15.13 16.14 36.39
CA ALA A 425 -15.02 17.12 37.46
C ALA A 425 -16.24 17.02 38.40
N ASP A 426 -16.00 16.97 39.70
CA ASP A 426 -17.07 16.90 40.69
C ASP A 426 -18.02 18.10 40.57
N GLU A 427 -19.32 17.84 40.81
CA GLU A 427 -20.37 18.87 40.73
C GLU A 427 -20.19 19.99 41.73
N PHE A 428 -19.64 19.67 42.90
CA PHE A 428 -19.31 20.61 43.95
C PHE A 428 -17.82 20.48 44.25
N GLN A 429 -17.09 21.58 44.11
CA GLN A 429 -15.67 21.67 44.42
C GLN A 429 -15.49 22.39 45.77
N LEU A 430 -14.24 22.45 46.27
CA LEU A 430 -13.94 23.11 47.54
C LEU A 430 -14.39 24.58 47.60
N THR A 431 -14.40 25.27 46.45
CA THR A 431 -14.86 26.66 46.34
C THR A 431 -15.82 26.85 45.17
N GLU A 432 -16.66 27.89 45.24
CA GLU A 432 -17.59 28.25 44.17
C GLU A 432 -16.86 28.60 42.86
N GLU A 433 -15.69 29.25 42.97
CA GLU A 433 -14.82 29.56 41.82
C GLU A 433 -14.35 28.29 41.10
N LEU A 434 -13.91 27.27 41.86
CA LEU A 434 -13.53 25.97 41.30
C LEU A 434 -14.72 25.24 40.69
N THR A 435 -15.89 25.37 41.29
CA THR A 435 -17.15 24.79 40.76
C THR A 435 -17.53 25.42 39.42
N GLN A 436 -17.22 26.70 39.22
CA GLN A 436 -17.40 27.37 37.93
C GLN A 436 -16.36 26.90 36.89
N LEU A 437 -15.10 26.69 37.31
CA LEU A 437 -14.00 26.18 36.47
C LEU A 437 -14.09 24.67 36.14
N ALA A 438 -14.87 23.90 36.91
CA ALA A 438 -15.22 22.52 36.65
C ALA A 438 -16.13 22.37 35.41
N LYS A 439 -16.81 23.44 35.01
CA LYS A 439 -17.72 23.45 33.85
C LYS A 439 -17.02 23.95 32.58
N THR A 440 -17.43 23.39 31.45
CA THR A 440 -17.09 23.86 30.11
C THR A 440 -17.82 25.15 29.79
N LYS A 441 -17.42 25.87 28.72
CA LYS A 441 -18.10 27.08 28.24
C LYS A 441 -19.59 26.87 27.94
N THR A 442 -19.98 25.64 27.63
CA THR A 442 -21.37 25.21 27.37
C THR A 442 -22.12 24.72 28.62
N GLY A 443 -21.52 24.86 29.81
CA GLY A 443 -22.14 24.51 31.10
C GLY A 443 -22.06 23.04 31.53
N ARG A 444 -21.48 22.16 30.70
CA ARG A 444 -21.30 20.73 31.04
C ARG A 444 -20.04 20.51 31.87
N GLN A 445 -20.03 19.52 32.75
CA GLN A 445 -18.82 19.15 33.49
C GLN A 445 -17.66 18.79 32.56
N ARG A 446 -16.45 19.22 32.93
CA ARG A 446 -15.22 18.85 32.24
C ARG A 446 -14.96 17.37 32.44
N GLN A 447 -14.52 16.70 31.38
CA GLN A 447 -14.16 15.29 31.42
C GLN A 447 -12.75 15.10 30.85
N ILE A 448 -12.04 14.12 31.41
CA ILE A 448 -10.78 13.62 30.86
C ILE A 448 -10.90 12.14 30.54
N HIS A 449 -10.22 11.74 29.47
CA HIS A 449 -10.24 10.38 28.94
C HIS A 449 -8.84 9.82 29.08
N TYR A 450 -8.67 8.88 29.99
CA TYR A 450 -7.39 8.21 30.22
C TYR A 450 -7.42 6.82 29.58
N ASN A 451 -6.44 6.50 28.75
CA ASN A 451 -6.28 5.16 28.20
C ASN A 451 -5.08 4.47 28.88
N PRO A 452 -5.33 3.53 29.81
CA PRO A 452 -4.26 2.85 30.55
C PRO A 452 -3.30 2.06 29.64
N ASN A 453 -3.83 1.33 28.66
CA ASN A 453 -3.02 0.52 27.75
C ASN A 453 -2.09 1.41 26.91
N TRP A 454 -2.63 2.50 26.36
CA TRP A 454 -1.82 3.46 25.62
C TRP A 454 -0.73 4.10 26.49
N GLN A 455 -1.03 4.42 27.74
CA GLN A 455 -0.02 5.00 28.65
C GLN A 455 1.09 4.00 28.97
N TYR A 456 0.74 2.74 29.24
CA TYR A 456 1.69 1.65 29.45
C TYR A 456 2.64 1.50 28.24
N LEU A 457 2.08 1.41 27.03
CA LEU A 457 2.86 1.25 25.81
C LEU A 457 3.75 2.47 25.53
N LYS A 458 3.27 3.69 25.81
CA LYS A 458 4.10 4.91 25.71
C LYS A 458 5.29 4.86 26.67
N GLU A 459 5.08 4.42 27.91
CA GLU A 459 6.14 4.37 28.91
C GLU A 459 7.22 3.36 28.53
N LYS A 460 6.82 2.16 28.08
CA LYS A 460 7.74 1.15 27.55
C LYS A 460 8.52 1.65 26.32
N ALA A 461 7.85 2.34 25.40
CA ALA A 461 8.51 2.97 24.26
C ALA A 461 9.50 4.07 24.68
N LYS A 462 9.16 4.89 25.70
CA LYS A 462 10.08 5.91 26.23
C LYS A 462 11.31 5.28 26.86
N GLU A 463 11.14 4.25 27.69
CA GLU A 463 12.24 3.55 28.36
C GLU A 463 13.23 3.02 27.31
N THR A 464 12.70 2.33 26.30
CA THR A 464 13.51 1.80 25.20
C THR A 464 14.24 2.92 24.44
N LEU A 465 13.55 4.00 24.08
CA LEU A 465 14.14 5.14 23.35
C LEU A 465 15.12 5.97 24.19
N GLN A 466 14.99 5.98 25.52
CA GLN A 466 15.84 6.75 26.42
C GLN A 466 17.07 5.97 26.89
N SER A 467 17.03 4.64 26.82
CA SER A 467 18.20 3.78 27.03
C SER A 467 19.38 4.19 26.13
N GLU A 468 20.60 3.94 26.59
CA GLU A 468 21.82 4.27 25.83
C GLU A 468 21.87 3.52 24.49
N GLU A 469 21.52 2.23 24.51
CA GLU A 469 21.43 1.40 23.30
C GLU A 469 20.33 1.89 22.36
N GLY A 470 19.13 2.16 22.87
CA GLY A 470 18.01 2.63 22.05
C GLY A 470 18.26 3.98 21.40
N LYS A 471 18.88 4.94 22.11
CA LYS A 471 19.32 6.22 21.53
C LYS A 471 20.30 6.03 20.39
N ARG A 472 21.27 5.13 20.58
CA ARG A 472 22.32 4.83 19.59
C ARG A 472 21.74 4.19 18.33
N ILE A 473 20.87 3.18 18.49
CA ILE A 473 20.18 2.50 17.38
C ILE A 473 19.25 3.46 16.65
N TYR A 474 18.37 4.15 17.38
CA TYR A 474 17.43 5.10 16.79
C TYR A 474 18.14 6.26 16.06
N GLY A 475 19.26 6.75 16.60
CA GLY A 475 20.09 7.77 15.97
C GLY A 475 20.63 7.38 14.58
N CYS A 476 20.83 6.08 14.32
CA CYS A 476 21.26 5.59 13.01
C CYS A 476 20.19 5.80 11.92
N ARG A 477 18.90 5.87 12.28
CA ARG A 477 17.78 5.96 11.33
C ARG A 477 17.93 7.12 10.34
N LYS A 478 18.37 8.29 10.83
CA LYS A 478 18.57 9.49 10.00
C LYS A 478 19.57 9.25 8.87
N SER A 479 20.61 8.47 9.14
CA SER A 479 21.64 8.14 8.15
C SER A 479 21.28 6.95 7.25
N ASP A 480 20.39 6.06 7.71
CA ASP A 480 20.09 4.81 7.01
C ASP A 480 18.99 5.00 5.95
N VAL A 481 17.83 5.54 6.34
CA VAL A 481 16.63 5.47 5.48
C VAL A 481 16.45 6.69 4.59
N GLU A 482 16.71 7.90 5.10
CA GLU A 482 16.50 9.15 4.33
C GLU A 482 17.27 9.18 2.99
N PRO A 483 18.54 8.72 2.91
CA PRO A 483 19.29 8.76 1.66
C PRO A 483 18.71 7.87 0.58
N ILE A 484 18.04 6.76 0.93
CA ILE A 484 17.54 5.79 -0.04
C ILE A 484 16.47 6.41 -0.94
N PHE A 485 15.45 7.03 -0.35
CA PHE A 485 14.39 7.65 -1.14
C PHE A 485 14.88 8.88 -1.90
N GLY A 486 15.81 9.66 -1.31
CA GLY A 486 16.48 10.76 -1.99
C GLY A 486 17.27 10.28 -3.22
N HIS A 487 18.02 9.19 -3.08
CA HIS A 487 18.78 8.59 -4.18
C HIS A 487 17.85 8.05 -5.28
N MET A 488 16.77 7.35 -4.92
CA MET A 488 15.78 6.87 -5.90
C MET A 488 15.25 8.02 -6.77
N LYS A 489 14.84 9.13 -6.14
CA LYS A 489 14.20 10.27 -6.81
C LYS A 489 15.17 11.20 -7.54
N SER A 490 16.35 11.45 -6.98
CA SER A 490 17.30 12.45 -7.50
C SER A 490 18.47 11.83 -8.27
N VAL A 491 19.02 10.71 -7.78
CA VAL A 491 20.20 10.06 -8.39
C VAL A 491 19.80 9.03 -9.44
N PHE A 492 18.69 8.32 -9.27
CA PHE A 492 18.18 7.38 -10.26
C PHE A 492 17.05 7.96 -11.10
N GLY A 493 16.39 9.03 -10.63
CA GLY A 493 15.40 9.78 -11.40
C GLY A 493 14.01 9.18 -11.43
N MET A 494 13.72 8.18 -10.59
CA MET A 494 12.38 7.59 -10.49
C MET A 494 11.51 8.43 -9.54
N ARG A 495 10.89 9.46 -10.10
CA ARG A 495 9.93 10.34 -9.38
C ARG A 495 8.48 9.91 -9.55
N ARG A 496 8.21 9.14 -10.61
CA ARG A 496 6.91 8.55 -10.92
C ARG A 496 7.06 7.09 -11.33
N THR A 497 5.98 6.32 -11.21
CA THR A 497 5.94 4.95 -11.73
C THR A 497 5.86 4.93 -13.25
N HIS A 498 6.34 3.86 -13.88
CA HIS A 498 6.30 3.69 -15.34
C HIS A 498 5.30 2.64 -15.80
N LEU A 499 4.72 1.92 -14.84
CA LEU A 499 3.70 0.90 -15.02
C LEU A 499 2.44 1.28 -14.21
N ARG A 500 1.32 0.62 -14.54
CA ARG A 500 0.02 0.78 -13.89
C ARG A 500 -0.41 -0.52 -13.25
N GLY A 501 -1.12 -0.44 -12.13
CA GLY A 501 -1.49 -1.59 -11.32
C GLY A 501 -0.42 -1.94 -10.28
N LYS A 502 -0.87 -2.25 -9.07
CA LYS A 502 -0.05 -2.43 -7.87
C LYS A 502 1.10 -3.42 -8.08
N LYS A 503 0.80 -4.61 -8.60
CA LYS A 503 1.80 -5.68 -8.82
C LYS A 503 2.89 -5.26 -9.81
N LYS A 504 2.51 -4.61 -10.91
CA LYS A 504 3.46 -4.17 -11.95
C LYS A 504 4.36 -3.05 -11.41
N VAL A 505 3.77 -2.10 -10.68
CA VAL A 505 4.50 -1.04 -9.99
C VAL A 505 5.46 -1.62 -8.95
N GLU A 506 5.05 -2.66 -8.23
CA GLU A 506 5.91 -3.37 -7.27
C GLU A 506 7.13 -4.00 -7.93
N THR A 507 6.97 -4.61 -9.10
CA THR A 507 8.10 -5.11 -9.88
C THR A 507 9.02 -3.97 -10.32
N ASP A 508 8.47 -2.86 -10.81
CA ASP A 508 9.22 -1.67 -11.25
C ASP A 508 10.08 -1.08 -10.11
N VAL A 509 9.47 -0.86 -8.94
CA VAL A 509 10.14 -0.36 -7.74
C VAL A 509 11.17 -1.36 -7.21
N GLY A 510 10.84 -2.67 -7.22
CA GLY A 510 11.77 -3.72 -6.80
C GLY A 510 13.04 -3.77 -7.64
N ILE A 511 12.92 -3.67 -8.97
CA ILE A 511 14.07 -3.59 -9.88
C ILE A 511 14.92 -2.37 -9.55
N MET A 512 14.29 -1.21 -9.30
CA MET A 512 15.00 0.01 -8.92
C MET A 512 15.77 -0.17 -7.61
N PHE A 513 15.13 -0.65 -6.55
CA PHE A 513 15.77 -0.85 -5.25
C PHE A 513 16.90 -1.88 -5.31
N MET A 514 16.71 -3.00 -6.01
CA MET A 514 17.77 -3.98 -6.20
C MET A 514 18.94 -3.39 -7.00
N THR A 515 18.66 -2.58 -8.03
CA THR A 515 19.70 -1.87 -8.79
C THR A 515 20.49 -0.90 -7.89
N MET A 516 19.81 -0.16 -7.02
CA MET A 516 20.45 0.75 -6.05
C MET A 516 21.37 -0.02 -5.11
N ASN A 517 20.90 -1.14 -4.58
CA ASN A 517 21.68 -2.05 -3.74
C ASN A 517 22.94 -2.53 -4.45
N LEU A 518 22.82 -3.11 -5.65
CA LEU A 518 23.95 -3.65 -6.40
C LEU A 518 24.95 -2.57 -6.81
N LYS A 519 24.48 -1.36 -7.16
CA LYS A 519 25.37 -0.23 -7.46
C LYS A 519 26.19 0.18 -6.24
N LYS A 520 25.56 0.25 -5.08
CA LYS A 520 26.23 0.57 -3.81
C LYS A 520 27.20 -0.53 -3.40
N TYR A 521 26.76 -1.78 -3.48
CA TYR A 521 27.56 -2.95 -3.16
C TYR A 521 28.81 -3.03 -4.05
N GLY A 522 28.64 -2.90 -5.37
CA GLY A 522 29.75 -2.89 -6.32
C GLY A 522 30.75 -1.75 -6.10
N ALA A 523 30.28 -0.57 -5.68
CA ALA A 523 31.16 0.54 -5.31
C ALA A 523 31.99 0.24 -4.05
N LYS A 524 31.45 -0.49 -3.07
CA LYS A 524 32.21 -0.95 -1.89
C LYS A 524 33.17 -2.10 -2.23
N LYS A 525 32.79 -3.04 -3.11
CA LYS A 525 33.66 -4.13 -3.60
C LYS A 525 34.91 -3.62 -4.35
N LYS A 526 34.83 -2.47 -5.01
CA LYS A 526 36.01 -1.77 -5.56
C LYS A 526 37.08 -1.45 -4.52
N VAL A 527 36.69 -1.33 -3.26
CA VAL A 527 37.57 -0.98 -2.13
C VAL A 527 38.05 -2.24 -1.38
N LYS A 528 37.33 -3.36 -1.45
CA LYS A 528 37.70 -4.67 -0.88
C LYS A 528 37.22 -5.82 -1.79
N PRO A 529 38.10 -6.68 -2.32
CA PRO A 529 37.68 -7.78 -3.18
C PRO A 529 36.96 -8.88 -2.37
N SER A 530 35.64 -9.01 -2.54
CA SER A 530 34.86 -10.17 -2.09
C SER A 530 34.11 -10.80 -3.27
N ASN A 531 34.08 -12.13 -3.34
CA ASN A 531 33.26 -12.85 -4.31
C ASN A 531 31.87 -13.10 -3.74
N PHE A 532 30.82 -13.12 -4.58
CA PHE A 532 29.50 -13.62 -4.19
C PHE A 532 29.63 -15.12 -3.89
N HIS A 533 29.96 -15.47 -2.65
CA HIS A 533 30.05 -16.86 -2.17
C HIS A 533 29.14 -16.99 -0.97
N PHE A 534 28.01 -17.67 -1.15
CA PHE A 534 27.19 -18.14 -0.03
C PHE A 534 28.02 -19.18 0.73
N LYS A 535 28.60 -18.77 1.87
CA LYS A 535 29.58 -19.59 2.60
C LYS A 535 28.95 -20.82 3.25
N ASN A 536 27.62 -20.86 3.40
CA ASN A 536 26.91 -21.91 4.13
C ASN A 536 26.04 -22.82 3.22
N LYS A 537 26.44 -24.09 3.08
CA LYS A 537 25.63 -25.18 2.48
C LYS A 537 24.28 -25.36 3.19
N LYS A 538 24.22 -25.11 4.52
CA LYS A 538 22.99 -25.10 5.32
C LYS A 538 22.01 -24.00 4.90
N HIS A 539 22.51 -22.81 4.53
CA HIS A 539 21.67 -21.69 4.11
C HIS A 539 21.02 -21.92 2.74
N ARG A 540 21.75 -22.51 1.77
CA ARG A 540 21.16 -22.89 0.48
C ARG A 540 19.96 -23.84 0.67
N ASN A 541 20.06 -24.78 1.60
CA ASN A 541 18.96 -25.71 1.90
C ASN A 541 17.84 -25.05 2.71
N SER A 542 18.14 -24.15 3.66
CA SER A 542 17.10 -23.42 4.41
C SER A 542 16.32 -22.44 3.53
N LEU A 543 16.98 -21.76 2.58
CA LEU A 543 16.32 -20.92 1.57
C LEU A 543 15.46 -21.74 0.60
N LYS A 544 15.89 -22.96 0.22
CA LYS A 544 15.04 -23.90 -0.54
C LYS A 544 13.79 -24.32 0.26
N ILE A 545 13.92 -24.60 1.55
CA ILE A 545 12.81 -25.02 2.42
C ILE A 545 11.85 -23.85 2.73
N MET A 546 12.37 -22.64 2.95
CA MET A 546 11.54 -21.43 3.09
C MET A 546 10.74 -21.14 1.82
N ASN A 547 11.34 -21.35 0.64
CA ASN A 547 10.64 -21.19 -0.64
C ASN A 547 9.48 -22.19 -0.79
N SER A 548 9.60 -23.43 -0.31
CA SER A 548 8.45 -24.37 -0.26
C SER A 548 7.36 -23.95 0.72
N CYS A 549 7.69 -23.27 1.83
CA CYS A 549 6.69 -22.77 2.78
C CYS A 549 5.94 -21.52 2.27
N VAL A 550 6.62 -20.62 1.54
CA VAL A 550 5.98 -19.49 0.83
C VAL A 550 5.01 -20.01 -0.25
N PHE A 551 5.30 -21.17 -0.85
CA PHE A 551 4.40 -21.84 -1.81
C PHE A 551 3.09 -22.33 -1.16
N ILE A 552 3.12 -22.76 0.11
CA ILE A 552 1.94 -23.29 0.81
C ILE A 552 1.07 -22.18 1.40
N SER A 553 1.66 -21.07 1.86
CA SER A 553 0.91 -19.94 2.42
C SER A 553 0.17 -19.12 1.36
N GLY A 554 0.68 -19.07 0.11
CA GLY A 554 0.01 -18.42 -1.02
C GLY A 554 -1.20 -19.18 -1.58
N LEU A 555 -1.33 -20.48 -1.29
CA LEU A 555 -2.42 -21.34 -1.79
C LEU A 555 -3.64 -21.38 -0.85
N LYS A 556 -3.53 -20.90 0.40
CA LYS A 556 -4.61 -20.98 1.40
C LYS A 556 -5.66 -19.87 1.34
N ILE A 557 -5.67 -19.01 0.31
CA ILE A 557 -6.62 -17.88 0.22
C ILE A 557 -7.71 -18.04 -0.87
N GLU A 558 -7.66 -19.05 -1.75
CA GLU A 558 -8.62 -19.12 -2.88
C GLU A 558 -9.55 -20.35 -2.97
N PHE A 559 -9.54 -21.31 -2.04
CA PHE A 559 -10.50 -22.44 -2.10
C PHE A 559 -11.01 -22.87 -0.73
N LEU A 560 -12.06 -22.21 -0.24
CA LEU A 560 -12.99 -22.78 0.75
C LEU A 560 -14.41 -22.29 0.41
N PRO A 561 -15.28 -23.13 -0.19
CA PRO A 561 -16.68 -22.76 -0.38
C PRO A 561 -17.39 -22.67 0.98
N ARG A 562 -18.04 -21.53 1.22
CA ARG A 562 -18.93 -21.29 2.37
C ARG A 562 -20.23 -22.07 2.20
N HIS A 563 -20.20 -23.39 2.30
CA HIS A 563 -21.41 -24.18 2.57
C HIS A 563 -21.01 -25.41 3.37
N LEU A 564 -21.31 -25.36 4.67
CA LEU A 564 -21.66 -26.48 5.58
C LEU A 564 -21.27 -26.09 7.01
N ILE A 565 -22.20 -25.41 7.69
CA ILE A 565 -22.32 -25.47 9.14
C ILE A 565 -23.82 -25.70 9.40
N PHE A 566 -24.15 -26.92 9.81
CA PHE A 566 -25.31 -27.20 10.66
C PHE A 566 -24.82 -27.15 12.10
#